data_AF-A0A2V6HBA9-F1
#
_entry.id   AF-A0A2V6HBA9-F1
#
_cell.length_a   1.000
_cell.length_b   1.000
_cell.length_c   1.000
_cell.angle_alpha   90.00
_cell.angle_beta   90.00
_cell.angle_gamma   90.00
#
_symmetry.space_group_name_H-M   'P 1'
#
loop_
_entity.id
_entity.type
_entity.pdbx_description
1 polymer ?
#
loop_
_entity_poly.entity_id
_entity_poly.type
_entity_poly.pdbx_seq_one_letter_code
_entity_poly.pdbx_strand_id
1 'polypeptide(L)'
;MLKLLDSYGVESYEGERERVQLATLKLSAGSEEKLREYMTVAKRDYRDVLFWAEYPEESKLDTPEKRQRVRKMFEKFGIEPPSDL
;
A
#
# COMPACT_ATOMS: atom_id res chain seq x y z
N MET A 1 15.77 -3.99 -12.60
CA MET A 1 14.77 -4.81 -11.89
C MET A 1 15.36 -5.67 -10.76
N LEU A 2 16.13 -6.74 -11.04
CA LEU A 2 16.61 -7.67 -9.99
C LEU A 2 17.51 -7.02 -8.92
N LYS A 3 18.47 -6.17 -9.33
CA LYS A 3 19.33 -5.43 -8.39
C LYS A 3 18.58 -4.55 -7.38
N LEU A 4 17.38 -4.07 -7.75
CA LEU A 4 16.56 -3.26 -6.85
C LEU A 4 15.85 -4.15 -5.80
N LEU A 5 15.40 -5.33 -6.19
CA LEU A 5 14.85 -6.31 -5.25
C LEU A 5 15.90 -6.80 -4.26
N ASP A 6 17.13 -6.99 -4.72
CA ASP A 6 18.27 -7.38 -3.88
C ASP A 6 18.68 -6.30 -2.87
N SER A 7 18.16 -5.08 -2.99
CA SER A 7 18.41 -4.02 -2.03
C SER A 7 17.62 -4.16 -0.72
N TYR A 8 16.65 -5.09 -0.66
CA TYR A 8 15.83 -5.35 0.52
C TYR A 8 16.18 -6.67 1.21
N GLY A 9 16.14 -6.67 2.54
CA GLY A 9 16.60 -7.77 3.39
C GLY A 9 18.10 -7.71 3.67
N VAL A 10 18.70 -6.52 3.57
CA VAL A 10 20.11 -6.25 3.90
C VAL A 10 20.24 -5.82 5.36
N GLU A 11 19.28 -5.01 5.82
CA GLU A 11 19.28 -4.50 7.18
C GLU A 11 18.63 -5.50 8.15
N SER A 12 19.10 -5.55 9.39
CA SER A 12 18.61 -6.51 10.40
C SER A 12 17.12 -6.40 10.73
N TYR A 13 16.50 -5.25 10.46
CA TYR A 13 15.07 -4.99 10.66
C TYR A 13 14.22 -5.25 9.41
N GLU A 14 14.84 -5.49 8.24
CA GLU A 14 14.15 -5.82 7.00
C GLU A 14 13.83 -7.32 6.98
N GLY A 15 12.71 -7.68 7.61
CA GLY A 15 12.22 -9.06 7.69
C GLY A 15 11.57 -9.55 6.40
N GLU A 16 11.36 -10.87 6.32
CA GLU A 16 10.50 -11.51 5.31
C GLU A 16 10.88 -11.24 3.85
N ARG A 17 12.19 -11.15 3.58
CA ARG A 17 12.78 -10.78 2.28
C ARG A 17 12.03 -11.33 1.07
N GLU A 18 11.85 -12.66 1.01
CA GLU A 18 11.23 -13.32 -0.14
C GLU A 18 9.76 -12.89 -0.34
N ARG A 19 8.99 -12.81 0.76
CA ARG A 19 7.58 -12.38 0.72
C ARG A 19 7.48 -10.93 0.27
N VAL A 20 8.34 -10.07 0.78
CA VAL A 20 8.35 -8.63 0.45
C VAL A 20 8.77 -8.41 -0.99
N GLN A 21 9.80 -9.10 -1.47
CA GLN A 21 10.24 -9.03 -2.87
C GLN A 21 9.13 -9.47 -3.82
N LEU A 22 8.44 -10.57 -3.51
CA LEU A 22 7.32 -11.07 -4.31
C LEU A 22 6.11 -10.11 -4.27
N ALA A 23 5.75 -9.60 -3.08
CA ALA A 23 4.67 -8.63 -2.91
C ALA A 23 4.93 -7.35 -3.70
N THR A 24 6.16 -6.82 -3.62
CA THR A 24 6.59 -5.64 -4.38
C THR A 24 6.46 -5.89 -5.88
N LEU A 25 6.92 -7.04 -6.38
CA LEU A 25 6.75 -7.41 -7.80
C LEU A 25 5.28 -7.47 -8.22
N LYS A 26 4.43 -8.11 -7.40
CA LYS A 26 2.99 -8.26 -7.64
C LYS A 26 2.30 -6.89 -7.75
N LEU A 27 2.57 -6.00 -6.79
CA LEU A 27 1.98 -4.65 -6.76
C LEU A 27 2.48 -3.76 -7.89
N SER A 28 3.73 -3.95 -8.32
CA SER A 28 4.34 -3.16 -9.39
C SER A 28 3.74 -3.43 -10.77
N ALA A 29 3.15 -4.61 -10.99
CA ALA A 29 2.50 -5.01 -12.24
C ALA A 29 3.39 -4.77 -13.49
N GLY A 30 4.71 -5.00 -13.35
CA GLY A 30 5.70 -4.80 -14.42
C GLY A 30 6.21 -3.36 -14.59
N SER A 31 5.70 -2.38 -13.83
CA SER A 31 6.22 -1.01 -13.84
C SER A 31 7.43 -0.87 -12.93
N GLU A 32 8.56 -0.41 -13.49
CA GLU A 32 9.78 -0.14 -12.73
C GLU A 32 9.63 1.05 -11.77
N GLU A 33 8.82 2.04 -12.14
CA GLU A 33 8.51 3.19 -11.28
C GLU A 33 7.80 2.74 -10.00
N LYS A 34 6.70 1.99 -10.15
CA LYS A 34 5.97 1.42 -9.01
C LYS A 34 6.85 0.49 -8.17
N LEU A 35 7.75 -0.26 -8.81
CA LEU A 35 8.70 -1.10 -8.11
C LEU A 35 9.60 -0.28 -7.17
N ARG A 36 10.05 0.90 -7.59
CA ARG A 36 10.85 1.80 -6.75
C ARG A 36 10.03 2.40 -5.61
N GLU A 37 8.78 2.77 -5.89
CA GLU A 37 7.87 3.29 -4.88
C GLU A 37 7.60 2.26 -3.79
N TYR A 38 7.15 1.06 -4.15
CA TYR A 38 6.88 -0.01 -3.20
C TYR A 38 8.13 -0.47 -2.46
N MET A 39 9.30 -0.46 -3.12
CA MET A 39 10.57 -0.74 -2.44
C MET A 39 10.89 0.30 -1.37
N THR A 40 10.64 1.58 -1.65
CA THR A 40 10.84 2.65 -0.67
C THR A 40 9.89 2.50 0.52
N VAL A 41 8.63 2.12 0.28
CA VAL A 41 7.68 1.81 1.34
C VAL A 41 8.15 0.60 2.15
N ALA A 42 8.58 -0.48 1.50
CA ALA A 42 9.03 -1.70 2.16
C ALA A 42 10.20 -1.44 3.12
N LYS A 43 11.17 -0.61 2.72
CA LYS A 43 12.30 -0.22 3.56
C LYS A 43 11.90 0.58 4.80
N ARG A 44 10.75 1.26 4.77
CA ARG A 44 10.21 2.02 5.91
C ARG A 44 9.35 1.14 6.81
N ASP A 45 8.39 0.43 6.22
CA ASP A 45 7.57 -0.58 6.87
C ASP A 45 7.07 -1.60 5.84
N TYR A 46 7.65 -2.80 5.88
CA TYR A 46 7.33 -3.86 4.94
C TYR A 46 5.93 -4.43 5.10
N ARG A 47 5.31 -4.25 6.28
CA ARG A 47 3.98 -4.79 6.57
C ARG A 47 2.90 -4.12 5.73
N ASP A 48 3.08 -2.84 5.37
CA ASP A 48 2.19 -2.13 4.46
C ASP A 48 2.19 -2.78 3.08
N VAL A 49 3.37 -3.10 2.56
CA VAL A 49 3.53 -3.75 1.24
C VAL A 49 2.93 -5.16 1.24
N LEU A 50 3.15 -5.93 2.31
CA LEU A 50 2.51 -7.24 2.47
C LEU A 50 0.99 -7.12 2.55
N PHE A 51 0.47 -6.20 3.36
CA PHE A 51 -0.96 -5.96 3.51
C PHE A 51 -1.60 -5.58 2.17
N TRP A 52 -1.00 -4.69 1.40
CA TRP A 52 -1.52 -4.30 0.08
C TRP A 52 -1.54 -5.44 -0.92
N ALA A 53 -0.53 -6.32 -0.89
CA ALA A 53 -0.44 -7.45 -1.80
C ALA A 53 -1.39 -8.61 -1.45
N GLU A 54 -1.67 -8.81 -0.17
CA GLU A 54 -2.55 -9.86 0.35
C GLU A 54 -4.03 -9.43 0.35
N TYR A 55 -4.31 -8.16 0.66
CA TYR A 55 -5.65 -7.60 0.80
C TYR A 55 -5.88 -6.40 -0.14
N PRO A 56 -5.81 -6.59 -1.48
CA PRO A 56 -5.91 -5.49 -2.44
C PRO A 56 -7.25 -4.75 -2.42
N GLU A 57 -8.34 -5.40 -1.99
CA GLU A 57 -9.65 -4.75 -1.87
C GLU A 57 -9.75 -3.87 -0.61
N GLU A 58 -9.17 -4.31 0.50
CA GLU A 58 -9.17 -3.55 1.76
C GLU A 58 -8.15 -2.41 1.75
N SER A 59 -7.06 -2.57 0.99
CA SER A 59 -6.03 -1.55 0.82
C SER A 59 -6.45 -0.39 -0.08
N LYS A 60 -7.50 -0.55 -0.91
CA LYS A 60 -8.07 0.55 -1.69
C LYS A 60 -8.49 1.67 -0.74
N LEU A 61 -7.89 2.85 -0.93
CA LEU A 61 -8.25 4.05 -0.18
C LEU A 61 -9.69 4.48 -0.46
N ASP A 62 -10.15 4.24 -1.69
CA ASP A 62 -11.49 4.57 -2.14
C ASP A 62 -12.34 3.29 -2.32
N THR A 63 -13.23 3.04 -1.34
CA THR A 63 -14.29 2.03 -1.45
C THR A 63 -15.64 2.66 -1.12
N PRO A 64 -16.76 2.17 -1.68
CA PRO A 64 -18.10 2.67 -1.33
C PRO A 64 -18.37 2.72 0.18
N GLU A 65 -17.88 1.72 0.92
CA GLU A 65 -18.05 1.62 2.37
C GLU A 65 -17.21 2.66 3.12
N LYS A 66 -15.96 2.92 2.67
CA LYS A 66 -15.10 3.97 3.22
C LYS A 66 -15.66 5.35 2.92
N ARG A 67 -16.15 5.61 1.70
CA ARG A 67 -16.85 6.84 1.31
C ARG A 67 -18.07 7.09 2.20
N GLN A 68 -18.91 6.07 2.40
CA GLN A 68 -20.06 6.18 3.31
C GLN A 68 -19.63 6.47 4.75
N ARG A 69 -18.54 5.87 5.23
CA ARG A 69 -17.98 6.15 6.57
C ARG A 69 -17.53 7.60 6.70
N VAL A 70 -16.79 8.11 5.73
CA VAL A 70 -16.31 9.50 5.70
C VAL A 70 -17.49 10.46 5.60
N ARG A 71 -18.49 10.16 4.76
CA ARG A 71 -19.74 10.92 4.64
C ARG A 71 -20.49 11.02 5.97
N LYS A 72 -20.71 9.88 6.65
CA LYS A 72 -21.33 9.85 7.99
C LYS A 72 -20.53 10.64 9.02
N MET A 73 -19.20 10.69 8.88
CA MET A 73 -18.34 11.49 9.74
C MET A 73 -18.58 12.99 9.53
N PHE A 74 -18.60 13.47 8.27
CA PHE A 74 -18.94 14.86 7.94
C PHE A 74 -20.31 15.27 8.50
N GLU A 75 -21.35 14.44 8.25
CA GLU A 75 -22.71 14.67 8.75
C GLU A 75 -22.73 14.78 10.29
N LYS A 76 -22.01 13.91 11.00
CA LYS A 76 -21.90 13.93 12.47
C LYS A 76 -21.27 15.23 12.99
N PHE A 77 -20.34 15.82 12.25
CA PHE A 77 -19.71 17.10 12.60
C PHE A 77 -20.51 18.32 12.12
N GLY A 78 -21.69 18.12 11.51
CA GLY A 78 -22.52 19.21 10.99
C GLY A 78 -21.91 19.89 9.76
N ILE A 79 -21.01 19.21 9.06
CA ILE A 79 -20.35 19.70 7.84
C ILE A 79 -21.01 19.00 6.65
N GLU A 80 -21.33 19.76 5.61
CA GLU A 80 -21.87 19.17 4.38
C GLU A 80 -20.76 18.39 3.66
N PRO A 81 -20.95 17.08 3.40
CA PRO A 81 -19.94 16.28 2.74
C PRO A 81 -19.73 16.75 1.29
N PRO A 82 -18.49 16.74 0.77
CA PRO A 82 -18.20 17.10 -0.62
C PRO A 82 -19.02 16.30 -1.63
N SER A 83 -19.42 16.93 -2.74
CA SER A 83 -20.27 16.30 -3.77
C SER A 83 -19.55 15.24 -4.60
N ASP A 84 -18.22 15.27 -4.60
CA ASP A 84 -17.32 14.35 -5.30
C ASP A 84 -16.87 13.16 -4.43
N LEU A 85 -17.44 13.04 -3.22
CA LEU A 85 -17.12 11.98 -2.27
C LEU A 85 -17.77 10.65 -2.61
#